data_AF-A0A830HT12-F1
#
_entry.id   AF-A0A830HT12-F1
#
_cell.length_a   1.000
_cell.length_b   1.000
_cell.length_c   1.000
_cell.angle_alpha   90.00
_cell.angle_beta   90.00
_cell.angle_gamma   90.00
#
_symmetry.space_group_name_H-M   'P 1'
#
loop_
_entity.id
_entity.type
_entity.pdbx_description
1 polymer ?
#
loop_
_entity_poly.entity_id
_entity_poly.type
_entity_poly.pdbx_seq_one_letter_code
_entity_poly.pdbx_strand_id
1 'polypeptide(L)'
;MASASGAAASMAGSRPCSHSHKNLHCRPSNHGVVATNKRQTFSASLRHALFRKAMPDLSSVRSSMPGVVVASAITSGVPSAAQPAPSHEKASYPDVPGAEGFPAGVYVHPSSAACVSPSAVLMPGVSIGPFCVVSAEATLHADVVLDGHNAVIGTTTIGEGTRLLHGAVVGARDGGGGTTVVGAHNTIGHHAAVGVVCQDLKYDQSTTGSHLVVGDCNDIREGASIQRSSLPDTTTRLGNSNLVMNHAHVGHDVTVGDGNVLASGVLLAGHVRVGSRCVIGGGVAIAQRCVVGDYAFLAGGSMVERDVPPCVKAMGDRAVTRGVNDIQLMRCGVSDDERAALRKAYRALWFAGGEGSRNAGETARRLVSESKFAEGTLARSFLEFVAEADNMELAKAVPRERVGAVCSGDVRARRSGAAAS
;
A
#
# COMPACT_ATOMS: atom_id res chain seq x y z
N MET A 1 32.70 58.29 46.22
CA MET A 1 32.30 57.69 47.52
C MET A 1 32.46 56.17 47.42
N ALA A 2 32.72 55.50 48.54
CA ALA A 2 32.82 54.03 48.68
C ALA A 2 31.65 53.53 49.58
N SER A 3 31.44 52.23 49.88
CA SER A 3 32.21 50.99 49.64
C SER A 3 31.24 49.78 49.65
N ALA A 4 31.75 48.56 49.42
CA ALA A 4 30.96 47.31 49.51
C ALA A 4 30.64 46.85 50.95
N SER A 5 29.81 45.79 51.05
CA SER A 5 29.78 44.69 52.07
C SER A 5 28.67 44.61 53.16
N GLY A 6 28.37 43.36 53.60
CA GLY A 6 27.57 42.95 54.78
C GLY A 6 26.10 42.55 54.46
N ALA A 7 25.53 41.34 54.69
CA ALA A 7 25.61 40.28 55.73
C ALA A 7 24.95 40.65 57.09
N ALA A 8 24.34 39.79 57.94
CA ALA A 8 23.69 38.45 57.84
C ALA A 8 23.09 38.05 59.23
N ALA A 9 22.06 37.18 59.33
CA ALA A 9 21.60 36.44 60.55
C ALA A 9 20.57 35.34 60.15
N SER A 10 20.74 34.02 60.35
CA SER A 10 20.76 33.16 61.58
C SER A 10 19.35 32.83 62.11
N MET A 11 18.93 31.64 62.62
CA MET A 11 19.50 30.34 63.09
C MET A 11 18.42 29.20 62.91
N ALA A 12 18.50 27.96 63.44
CA ALA A 12 19.47 26.84 63.35
C ALA A 12 18.91 25.57 64.08
N GLY A 13 19.26 24.35 63.63
CA GLY A 13 19.05 23.05 64.35
C GLY A 13 17.65 22.39 64.24
N SER A 14 17.44 21.07 64.44
CA SER A 14 18.32 19.89 64.55
C SER A 14 17.49 18.57 64.39
N ARG A 15 18.12 17.43 64.03
CA ARG A 15 17.53 16.05 64.00
C ARG A 15 17.89 15.27 65.31
N PRO A 16 17.68 13.94 65.52
CA PRO A 16 16.86 12.87 64.85
C PRO A 16 16.09 11.90 65.82
N CYS A 17 15.53 10.77 65.29
CA CYS A 17 15.15 9.51 65.99
C CYS A 17 13.92 9.51 66.96
N SER A 18 13.22 8.40 67.30
CA SER A 18 13.08 7.02 66.77
C SER A 18 12.00 6.21 67.55
N HIS A 19 11.23 5.30 66.90
CA HIS A 19 10.47 4.16 67.49
C HIS A 19 9.28 4.49 68.47
N SER A 20 8.22 3.70 68.70
CA SER A 20 7.67 2.44 68.12
C SER A 20 6.21 2.14 68.60
N HIS A 21 5.49 1.20 67.95
CA HIS A 21 4.26 0.48 68.42
C HIS A 21 2.93 1.28 68.57
N LYS A 22 1.71 0.75 68.30
CA LYS A 22 1.18 -0.60 67.91
C LYS A 22 -0.24 -0.49 67.26
N ASN A 23 -0.54 -1.34 66.26
CA ASN A 23 -1.79 -2.05 65.83
C ASN A 23 -3.20 -1.37 65.94
N LEU A 24 -4.24 -1.61 65.12
CA LEU A 24 -4.67 -2.68 64.17
C LEU A 24 -5.37 -2.07 62.91
N HIS A 25 -5.05 -2.48 61.67
CA HIS A 25 -5.82 -3.36 60.72
C HIS A 25 -7.17 -2.82 60.17
N CYS A 26 -7.52 -2.94 58.87
CA CYS A 26 -7.25 -4.04 57.93
C CYS A 26 -7.06 -3.66 56.42
N ARG A 27 -6.03 -4.28 55.79
CA ARG A 27 -5.81 -4.78 54.40
C ARG A 27 -6.69 -4.30 53.19
N PRO A 28 -6.09 -4.15 51.98
CA PRO A 28 -5.63 -5.28 51.13
C PRO A 28 -4.12 -5.34 50.84
N SER A 29 -3.61 -6.53 50.53
CA SER A 29 -2.21 -6.84 50.15
C SER A 29 -1.97 -6.66 48.64
N ASN A 30 -0.90 -5.97 48.17
CA ASN A 30 0.53 -6.38 48.11
C ASN A 30 0.78 -7.61 47.20
N HIS A 31 1.78 -7.67 46.30
CA HIS A 31 3.03 -6.89 46.17
C HIS A 31 3.48 -6.68 44.72
N GLY A 32 4.38 -5.70 44.49
CA GLY A 32 5.37 -5.75 43.41
C GLY A 32 6.79 -5.81 43.98
N VAL A 33 7.76 -6.39 43.25
CA VAL A 33 9.20 -6.34 43.55
C VAL A 33 10.02 -6.24 42.25
N VAL A 34 11.11 -5.49 42.31
CA VAL A 34 12.05 -5.16 41.22
C VAL A 34 12.98 -6.35 40.87
N ALA A 35 13.56 -6.29 39.66
CA ALA A 35 14.34 -7.34 39.00
C ALA A 35 15.54 -7.90 39.79
N THR A 36 15.83 -9.19 39.56
CA THR A 36 17.19 -9.73 39.60
C THR A 36 17.48 -10.53 38.33
N ASN A 37 18.71 -10.40 37.82
CA ASN A 37 19.10 -10.92 36.51
C ASN A 37 19.58 -12.39 36.64
N LYS A 38 18.76 -13.35 36.18
CA LYS A 38 19.19 -14.76 36.01
C LYS A 38 18.69 -15.29 34.67
N ARG A 39 19.64 -15.74 33.82
CA ARG A 39 19.33 -16.53 32.62
C ARG A 39 18.65 -17.84 33.03
N GLN A 40 17.39 -18.03 32.65
CA GLN A 40 16.75 -19.34 32.64
C GLN A 40 16.11 -19.59 31.27
N THR A 41 16.64 -20.58 30.57
CA THR A 41 16.14 -21.08 29.29
C THR A 41 14.84 -21.86 29.50
N PHE A 42 13.71 -21.30 29.07
CA PHE A 42 12.44 -22.04 29.05
C PHE A 42 12.33 -22.93 27.81
N SER A 43 12.18 -24.23 28.04
CA SER A 43 12.03 -25.27 27.01
C SER A 43 10.82 -25.02 26.10
N ALA A 44 10.97 -25.38 24.82
CA ALA A 44 9.97 -25.17 23.77
C ALA A 44 8.62 -25.87 24.03
N SER A 45 8.61 -26.97 24.79
CA SER A 45 7.44 -27.84 24.94
C SER A 45 6.24 -27.19 25.62
N LEU A 46 6.43 -26.18 26.49
CA LEU A 46 5.31 -25.58 27.25
C LEU A 46 4.46 -24.60 26.40
N ARG A 47 5.02 -24.03 25.32
CA ARG A 47 4.28 -23.14 24.42
C ARG A 47 3.24 -23.87 23.56
N HIS A 48 3.46 -25.15 23.25
CA HIS A 48 2.53 -25.96 22.46
C HIS A 48 1.27 -26.42 23.22
N ALA A 49 1.34 -26.53 24.55
CA ALA A 49 0.25 -27.11 25.34
C ALA A 49 -0.98 -26.20 25.48
N LEU A 50 -0.76 -24.88 25.62
CA LEU A 50 -1.85 -23.91 25.79
C LEU A 50 -2.53 -23.54 24.47
N PHE A 51 -1.81 -23.57 23.34
CA PHE A 51 -2.37 -23.20 22.04
C PHE A 51 -3.33 -24.25 21.44
N ARG A 52 -3.27 -25.51 21.89
CA ARG A 52 -4.11 -26.60 21.37
C ARG A 52 -5.52 -26.71 21.98
N LYS A 53 -5.82 -25.99 23.07
CA LYS A 53 -7.07 -26.18 23.83
C LYS A 53 -8.24 -25.27 23.40
N ALA A 54 -8.06 -24.42 22.38
CA ALA A 54 -8.98 -23.34 22.03
C ALA A 54 -9.43 -23.30 20.56
N MET A 55 -9.25 -24.38 19.78
CA MET A 55 -9.82 -24.51 18.44
C MET A 55 -10.50 -25.88 18.25
N PRO A 56 -11.68 -25.94 17.62
CA PRO A 56 -12.28 -27.21 17.20
C PRO A 56 -11.43 -27.85 16.09
N ASP A 57 -11.49 -29.18 16.00
CA ASP A 57 -10.66 -29.97 15.09
C ASP A 57 -11.05 -29.77 13.62
N LEU A 58 -10.24 -28.99 12.89
CA LEU A 58 -10.41 -28.69 11.47
C LEU A 58 -9.92 -29.81 10.52
N SER A 59 -9.53 -30.99 11.04
CA SER A 59 -9.09 -32.12 10.20
C SER A 59 -10.17 -32.61 9.23
N SER A 60 -11.45 -32.44 9.56
CA SER A 60 -12.61 -32.81 8.74
C SER A 60 -12.96 -31.81 7.63
N VAL A 61 -12.42 -30.58 7.63
CA VAL A 61 -12.76 -29.52 6.67
C VAL A 61 -11.90 -29.57 5.39
N ARG A 62 -10.93 -30.49 5.32
CA ARG A 62 -9.92 -30.54 4.24
C ARG A 62 -10.36 -31.19 2.91
N SER A 63 -11.60 -31.65 2.76
CA SER A 63 -12.02 -32.49 1.62
C SER A 63 -13.23 -32.01 0.82
N SER A 64 -13.84 -30.85 1.11
CA SER A 64 -15.07 -30.39 0.41
C SER A 64 -15.10 -28.91 0.01
N MET A 65 -14.00 -28.16 0.12
CA MET A 65 -13.90 -26.81 -0.44
C MET A 65 -13.60 -26.91 -1.95
N PRO A 66 -14.52 -26.51 -2.86
CA PRO A 66 -14.14 -26.27 -4.25
C PRO A 66 -13.08 -25.16 -4.25
N GLY A 67 -11.93 -25.42 -4.86
CA GLY A 67 -10.77 -24.54 -4.75
C GLY A 67 -11.13 -23.11 -5.14
N VAL A 68 -10.76 -22.14 -4.30
CA VAL A 68 -11.03 -20.72 -4.59
C VAL A 68 -10.19 -20.30 -5.79
N VAL A 69 -10.82 -20.25 -6.98
CA VAL A 69 -10.16 -19.91 -8.25
C VAL A 69 -9.96 -18.39 -8.36
N VAL A 70 -9.21 -17.81 -7.43
CA VAL A 70 -8.84 -16.37 -7.47
C VAL A 70 -7.87 -16.09 -8.64
N ALA A 71 -7.05 -17.08 -9.02
CA ALA A 71 -5.97 -16.90 -9.98
C ALA A 71 -6.42 -16.78 -11.46
N SER A 72 -7.59 -17.30 -11.84
CA SER A 72 -7.98 -17.37 -13.26
C SER A 72 -8.64 -16.07 -13.75
N ALA A 73 -9.69 -15.62 -13.08
CA ALA A 73 -10.56 -14.53 -13.57
C ALA A 73 -9.85 -13.17 -13.71
N ILE A 74 -8.86 -12.88 -12.86
CA ILE A 74 -8.07 -11.64 -12.93
C ILE A 74 -7.26 -11.59 -14.25
N THR A 75 -6.83 -12.74 -14.78
CA THR A 75 -6.00 -12.75 -16.00
C THR A 75 -6.80 -12.54 -17.29
N SER A 76 -8.08 -12.91 -17.31
CA SER A 76 -8.96 -12.77 -18.48
C SER A 76 -9.56 -11.37 -18.67
N GLY A 77 -9.54 -10.52 -17.63
CA GLY A 77 -10.27 -9.24 -17.62
C GLY A 77 -9.44 -7.96 -17.72
N VAL A 78 -8.10 -8.00 -17.72
CA VAL A 78 -7.27 -6.78 -17.85
C VAL A 78 -7.43 -6.21 -19.27
N PRO A 79 -8.01 -5.01 -19.46
CA PRO A 79 -8.28 -4.47 -20.79
C PRO A 79 -6.98 -4.11 -21.53
N SER A 80 -7.04 -4.17 -22.86
CA SER A 80 -6.02 -3.60 -23.74
C SER A 80 -6.11 -2.08 -23.65
N ALA A 81 -5.05 -1.44 -23.13
CA ALA A 81 -5.06 -0.09 -22.55
C ALA A 81 -6.02 0.06 -21.33
N ALA A 82 -5.72 1.02 -20.45
CA ALA A 82 -6.67 1.39 -19.40
C ALA A 82 -7.89 2.04 -20.07
N GLN A 83 -8.98 1.30 -20.19
CA GLN A 83 -10.28 1.94 -20.40
C GLN A 83 -10.59 2.77 -19.16
N PRO A 84 -11.18 3.98 -19.30
CA PRO A 84 -11.63 4.75 -18.16
C PRO A 84 -12.55 3.88 -17.30
N ALA A 85 -12.50 4.07 -15.98
CA ALA A 85 -13.38 3.35 -15.07
C ALA A 85 -14.84 3.47 -15.56
N PRO A 86 -15.63 2.38 -15.53
CA PRO A 86 -17.00 2.43 -16.00
C PRO A 86 -17.71 3.56 -15.26
N SER A 87 -18.29 4.51 -15.99
CA SER A 87 -18.90 5.70 -15.42
C SER A 87 -19.97 5.28 -14.43
N HIS A 88 -19.68 5.40 -13.14
CA HIS A 88 -20.68 5.26 -12.10
C HIS A 88 -21.71 6.34 -12.33
N GLU A 89 -22.89 5.94 -12.79
CA GLU A 89 -24.04 6.82 -13.04
C GLU A 89 -24.18 7.79 -11.87
N LYS A 90 -24.30 9.09 -12.19
CA LYS A 90 -24.40 10.14 -11.16
C LYS A 90 -25.51 9.70 -10.21
N ALA A 91 -25.20 9.52 -8.93
CA ALA A 91 -26.25 9.42 -7.92
C ALA A 91 -26.96 10.77 -7.94
N SER A 92 -28.12 10.81 -8.58
CA SER A 92 -28.94 12.00 -8.71
C SER A 92 -29.58 12.29 -7.36
N TYR A 93 -28.80 12.93 -6.48
CA TYR A 93 -29.41 13.84 -5.52
C TYR A 93 -30.27 14.82 -6.33
N PRO A 94 -31.56 14.99 -5.99
CA PRO A 94 -32.48 15.77 -6.81
C PRO A 94 -31.98 17.21 -6.98
N ASP A 95 -32.37 17.88 -8.06
CA ASP A 95 -32.13 19.32 -8.21
C ASP A 95 -32.87 20.08 -7.09
N VAL A 96 -32.13 20.56 -6.09
CA VAL A 96 -32.66 21.35 -4.96
C VAL A 96 -31.93 22.70 -4.92
N PRO A 97 -32.60 23.80 -4.52
CA PRO A 97 -32.00 25.13 -4.52
C PRO A 97 -30.71 25.19 -3.69
N GLY A 98 -29.75 26.00 -4.13
CA GLY A 98 -28.46 26.17 -3.46
C GLY A 98 -28.64 26.48 -1.98
N ALA A 99 -27.84 25.80 -1.14
CA ALA A 99 -27.93 25.94 0.30
C ALA A 99 -27.57 27.37 0.75
N GLU A 100 -28.33 27.92 1.71
CA GLU A 100 -28.08 29.26 2.24
C GLU A 100 -26.63 29.37 2.76
N GLY A 101 -25.91 30.39 2.31
CA GLY A 101 -24.52 30.66 2.69
C GLY A 101 -23.44 30.08 1.77
N PHE A 102 -23.80 29.33 0.71
CA PHE A 102 -22.84 28.76 -0.25
C PHE A 102 -22.93 29.39 -1.66
N PRO A 103 -21.87 29.26 -2.50
CA PRO A 103 -21.88 29.79 -3.86
C PRO A 103 -22.99 29.20 -4.74
N ALA A 104 -23.44 29.99 -5.73
CA ALA A 104 -24.43 29.52 -6.70
C ALA A 104 -23.92 28.29 -7.48
N GLY A 105 -24.77 27.27 -7.61
CA GLY A 105 -24.42 26.00 -8.25
C GLY A 105 -23.75 24.98 -7.33
N VAL A 106 -23.61 25.26 -6.02
CA VAL A 106 -23.22 24.26 -5.02
C VAL A 106 -24.46 23.69 -4.34
N TYR A 107 -24.58 22.36 -4.31
CA TYR A 107 -25.57 21.66 -3.50
C TYR A 107 -24.92 21.15 -2.20
N VAL A 108 -25.53 21.49 -1.06
CA VAL A 108 -25.21 20.90 0.24
C VAL A 108 -26.52 20.40 0.83
N HIS A 109 -26.60 19.10 1.14
CA HIS A 109 -27.76 18.54 1.82
C HIS A 109 -28.04 19.31 3.13
N PRO A 110 -29.31 19.60 3.47
CA PRO A 110 -29.70 20.40 4.65
C PRO A 110 -28.80 20.22 5.89
N SER A 111 -28.34 21.36 6.42
CA SER A 111 -27.19 21.49 7.32
C SER A 111 -27.32 20.84 8.70
N SER A 112 -28.51 20.38 9.10
CA SER A 112 -28.68 19.52 10.27
C SER A 112 -28.16 18.09 10.04
N ALA A 113 -27.97 17.69 8.78
CA ALA A 113 -27.37 16.43 8.40
C ALA A 113 -25.90 16.57 7.93
N ALA A 114 -25.51 17.63 7.23
CA ALA A 114 -24.15 17.79 6.71
C ALA A 114 -23.38 18.95 7.40
N CYS A 115 -22.17 18.65 7.88
CA CYS A 115 -21.30 19.56 8.62
C CYS A 115 -20.19 20.13 7.72
N VAL A 116 -20.52 21.15 6.93
CA VAL A 116 -19.57 21.84 6.04
C VAL A 116 -19.09 23.14 6.69
N SER A 117 -17.77 23.34 6.76
CA SER A 117 -17.20 24.59 7.28
C SER A 117 -17.46 25.77 6.31
N PRO A 118 -17.88 26.96 6.79
CA PRO A 118 -18.07 28.14 5.94
C PRO A 118 -16.79 28.65 5.25
N SER A 119 -15.61 28.24 5.73
CA SER A 119 -14.32 28.61 5.13
C SER A 119 -13.86 27.66 4.02
N ALA A 120 -14.53 26.52 3.84
CA ALA A 120 -14.17 25.55 2.80
C ALA A 120 -14.40 26.14 1.40
N VAL A 121 -13.46 25.92 0.49
CA VAL A 121 -13.55 26.44 -0.89
C VAL A 121 -14.30 25.43 -1.75
N LEU A 122 -15.53 25.79 -2.17
CA LEU A 122 -16.40 24.94 -2.98
C LEU A 122 -16.64 25.60 -4.35
N MET A 123 -16.25 24.92 -5.42
CA MET A 123 -16.46 25.38 -6.80
C MET A 123 -17.87 25.01 -7.32
N PRO A 124 -18.35 25.60 -8.43
CA PRO A 124 -19.66 25.25 -9.01
C PRO A 124 -19.80 23.76 -9.37
N GLY A 125 -21.01 23.20 -9.24
CA GLY A 125 -21.29 21.80 -9.50
C GLY A 125 -20.97 20.85 -8.34
N VAL A 126 -20.32 21.32 -7.27
CA VAL A 126 -20.08 20.52 -6.06
C VAL A 126 -21.40 20.08 -5.44
N SER A 127 -21.53 18.77 -5.17
CA SER A 127 -22.71 18.16 -4.54
C SER A 127 -22.30 17.40 -3.28
N ILE A 128 -22.80 17.82 -2.13
CA ILE A 128 -22.48 17.24 -0.82
C ILE A 128 -23.70 16.54 -0.22
N GLY A 129 -23.64 15.22 -0.11
CA GLY A 129 -24.67 14.37 0.49
C GLY A 129 -24.84 14.54 2.01
N PRO A 130 -25.84 13.87 2.60
CA PRO A 130 -26.12 13.93 4.04
C PRO A 130 -25.01 13.29 4.87
N PHE A 131 -24.82 13.75 6.11
CA PHE A 131 -23.83 13.21 7.07
C PHE A 131 -22.37 13.38 6.67
N CYS A 132 -22.10 14.18 5.64
CA CYS A 132 -20.75 14.58 5.27
C CYS A 132 -20.14 15.57 6.27
N VAL A 133 -18.81 15.52 6.42
CA VAL A 133 -18.01 16.47 7.19
C VAL A 133 -16.94 17.06 6.28
N VAL A 134 -16.90 18.39 6.13
CA VAL A 134 -15.90 19.08 5.29
C VAL A 134 -15.19 20.16 6.11
N SER A 135 -13.87 20.05 6.21
CA SER A 135 -13.03 20.93 7.02
C SER A 135 -12.82 22.31 6.40
N ALA A 136 -12.46 23.29 7.23
CA ALA A 136 -12.20 24.67 6.82
C ALA A 136 -11.08 24.82 5.78
N GLU A 137 -10.13 23.89 5.81
CA GLU A 137 -8.94 23.89 4.95
C GLU A 137 -9.15 23.09 3.64
N ALA A 138 -10.37 22.60 3.38
CA ALA A 138 -10.68 21.79 2.22
C ALA A 138 -10.99 22.64 0.98
N THR A 139 -10.55 22.16 -0.19
CA THR A 139 -10.87 22.73 -1.51
C THR A 139 -11.48 21.65 -2.41
N LEU A 140 -12.75 21.82 -2.79
CA LEU A 140 -13.45 20.94 -3.72
C LEU A 140 -13.61 21.64 -5.07
N HIS A 141 -13.00 21.09 -6.11
CA HIS A 141 -13.10 21.59 -7.49
C HIS A 141 -14.48 21.30 -8.11
N ALA A 142 -14.69 21.77 -9.34
CA ALA A 142 -15.98 21.70 -10.00
C ALA A 142 -16.51 20.26 -10.12
N ASP A 143 -17.83 20.09 -10.13
CA ASP A 143 -18.51 18.79 -10.28
C ASP A 143 -18.09 17.67 -9.30
N VAL A 144 -17.41 17.99 -8.19
CA VAL A 144 -17.06 17.00 -7.14
C VAL A 144 -18.33 16.52 -6.44
N VAL A 145 -18.51 15.21 -6.37
CA VAL A 145 -19.68 14.57 -5.74
C VAL A 145 -19.25 13.83 -4.49
N LEU A 146 -19.79 14.24 -3.34
CA LEU A 146 -19.73 13.47 -2.11
C LEU A 146 -21.08 12.78 -1.94
N ASP A 147 -21.10 11.45 -2.00
CA ASP A 147 -22.22 10.64 -1.51
C ASP A 147 -22.36 10.83 0.03
N GLY A 148 -23.30 10.15 0.69
CA GLY A 148 -23.51 10.31 2.14
C GLY A 148 -22.32 9.86 3.03
N HIS A 149 -22.24 10.41 4.26
CA HIS A 149 -21.29 10.03 5.31
C HIS A 149 -19.79 10.20 5.00
N ASN A 150 -19.43 11.00 4.00
CA ASN A 150 -18.02 11.24 3.64
C ASN A 150 -17.33 12.23 4.57
N ALA A 151 -16.03 12.06 4.80
CA ALA A 151 -15.21 12.99 5.59
C ALA A 151 -14.05 13.54 4.75
N VAL A 152 -14.03 14.86 4.53
CA VAL A 152 -12.92 15.58 3.87
C VAL A 152 -12.23 16.45 4.91
N ILE A 153 -11.04 16.03 5.35
CA ILE A 153 -10.42 16.49 6.60
C ILE A 153 -9.05 17.11 6.36
N GLY A 154 -8.77 18.21 7.07
CA GLY A 154 -7.49 18.93 6.98
C GLY A 154 -7.27 19.62 5.63
N THR A 155 -6.00 19.95 5.33
CA THR A 155 -5.60 20.64 4.09
C THR A 155 -5.68 19.68 2.91
N THR A 156 -6.88 19.57 2.34
CA THR A 156 -7.23 18.56 1.36
C THR A 156 -7.86 19.18 0.12
N THR A 157 -7.26 18.90 -1.04
CA THR A 157 -7.75 19.34 -2.35
C THR A 157 -8.28 18.14 -3.13
N ILE A 158 -9.50 18.25 -3.65
CA ILE A 158 -10.13 17.23 -4.50
C ILE A 158 -10.43 17.85 -5.86
N GLY A 159 -9.83 17.29 -6.91
CA GLY A 159 -9.92 17.75 -8.30
C GLY A 159 -11.27 17.47 -8.98
N GLU A 160 -11.46 18.11 -10.12
CA GLU A 160 -12.74 18.21 -10.84
C GLU A 160 -13.39 16.85 -11.14
N GLY A 161 -14.71 16.74 -10.96
CA GLY A 161 -15.48 15.54 -11.28
C GLY A 161 -15.09 14.27 -10.51
N THR A 162 -14.28 14.38 -9.46
CA THR A 162 -13.96 13.27 -8.55
C THR A 162 -15.17 12.96 -7.65
N ARG A 163 -15.44 11.67 -7.44
CA ARG A 163 -16.56 11.19 -6.61
C ARG A 163 -16.09 10.37 -5.41
N LEU A 164 -16.61 10.70 -4.23
CA LEU A 164 -16.45 9.90 -3.01
C LEU A 164 -17.75 9.13 -2.76
N LEU A 165 -17.68 7.80 -2.84
CA LEU A 165 -18.76 6.89 -2.48
C LEU A 165 -18.91 6.79 -0.97
N HIS A 166 -20.09 6.36 -0.52
CA HIS A 166 -20.55 6.53 0.85
C HIS A 166 -19.55 6.06 1.93
N GLY A 167 -19.28 6.93 2.90
CA GLY A 167 -18.43 6.64 4.05
C GLY A 167 -16.92 6.66 3.79
N ALA A 168 -16.45 7.22 2.67
CA ALA A 168 -15.02 7.42 2.41
C ALA A 168 -14.43 8.57 3.25
N VAL A 169 -13.14 8.45 3.58
CA VAL A 169 -12.38 9.44 4.33
C VAL A 169 -11.19 9.90 3.50
N VAL A 170 -11.09 11.20 3.26
CA VAL A 170 -10.00 11.82 2.50
C VAL A 170 -9.33 12.93 3.30
N GLY A 171 -8.02 12.79 3.51
CA GLY A 171 -7.21 13.64 4.35
C GLY A 171 -7.32 13.36 5.85
N ALA A 172 -6.48 14.03 6.63
CA ALA A 172 -6.43 13.97 8.08
C ALA A 172 -5.91 15.29 8.67
N ARG A 173 -6.28 15.57 9.93
CA ARG A 173 -5.73 16.67 10.73
C ARG A 173 -4.61 16.22 11.67
N ASP A 174 -4.61 14.94 12.03
CA ASP A 174 -3.61 14.33 12.90
C ASP A 174 -2.23 14.26 12.24
N GLY A 175 -1.17 14.11 13.03
CA GLY A 175 0.20 14.04 12.54
C GLY A 175 0.67 15.37 11.92
N GLY A 176 0.86 16.39 12.76
CA GLY A 176 1.61 17.62 12.45
C GLY A 176 1.09 18.50 11.31
N GLY A 177 -0.08 18.21 10.74
CA GLY A 177 -0.53 18.83 9.49
C GLY A 177 0.12 18.18 8.26
N GLY A 178 0.22 18.91 7.15
CA GLY A 178 0.55 18.35 5.83
C GLY A 178 -0.67 18.33 4.90
N THR A 179 -0.53 17.78 3.69
CA THR A 179 -1.56 17.94 2.64
C THR A 179 -1.95 16.65 1.93
N THR A 180 -3.20 16.58 1.48
CA THR A 180 -3.68 15.54 0.56
C THR A 180 -4.21 16.20 -0.70
N VAL A 181 -3.64 15.86 -1.86
CA VAL A 181 -4.12 16.31 -3.16
C VAL A 181 -4.60 15.10 -3.95
N VAL A 182 -5.86 15.14 -4.37
CA VAL A 182 -6.46 14.16 -5.28
C VAL A 182 -6.81 14.87 -6.58
N GLY A 183 -6.40 14.30 -7.72
CA GLY A 183 -6.65 14.83 -9.05
C GLY A 183 -8.12 14.76 -9.50
N ALA A 184 -8.33 14.95 -10.80
CA ALA A 184 -9.65 14.93 -11.44
C ALA A 184 -10.16 13.52 -11.74
N HIS A 185 -11.48 13.39 -11.83
CA HIS A 185 -12.21 12.19 -12.27
C HIS A 185 -11.85 10.88 -11.55
N ASN A 186 -11.40 10.96 -10.30
CA ASN A 186 -11.17 9.78 -9.47
C ASN A 186 -12.50 9.25 -8.91
N THR A 187 -12.59 7.95 -8.69
CA THR A 187 -13.61 7.34 -7.84
C THR A 187 -12.94 6.84 -6.56
N ILE A 188 -13.43 7.30 -5.40
CA ILE A 188 -12.98 6.84 -4.08
C ILE A 188 -14.12 6.05 -3.45
N GLY A 189 -13.88 4.76 -3.22
CA GLY A 189 -14.88 3.77 -2.88
C GLY A 189 -15.31 3.77 -1.43
N HIS A 190 -16.38 3.02 -1.15
CA HIS A 190 -16.98 2.89 0.17
C HIS A 190 -15.95 2.58 1.25
N HIS A 191 -15.89 3.41 2.29
CA HIS A 191 -14.98 3.24 3.43
C HIS A 191 -13.48 3.20 3.06
N ALA A 192 -13.09 3.70 1.88
CA ALA A 192 -11.68 3.93 1.57
C ALA A 192 -11.12 5.08 2.42
N ALA A 193 -9.85 4.95 2.83
CA ALA A 193 -9.15 5.91 3.68
C ALA A 193 -7.90 6.43 2.95
N VAL A 194 -7.98 7.64 2.39
CA VAL A 194 -6.97 8.21 1.48
C VAL A 194 -6.36 9.45 2.11
N GLY A 195 -5.04 9.52 2.26
CA GLY A 195 -4.37 10.69 2.85
C GLY A 195 -4.39 10.70 4.38
N VAL A 196 -4.50 9.51 4.99
CA VAL A 196 -4.42 9.34 6.44
C VAL A 196 -2.97 9.29 6.94
N VAL A 197 -2.78 9.47 8.25
CA VAL A 197 -1.47 9.37 8.93
C VAL A 197 -0.83 7.99 8.70
N CYS A 198 0.49 7.97 8.56
CA CYS A 198 1.24 6.74 8.35
C CYS A 198 1.39 5.87 9.60
N GLN A 199 1.70 4.58 9.39
CA GLN A 199 1.94 3.60 10.44
C GLN A 199 3.42 3.36 10.78
N ASP A 200 4.34 4.21 10.30
CA ASP A 200 5.74 4.13 10.71
C ASP A 200 5.88 4.49 12.19
N LEU A 201 6.44 3.58 13.00
CA LEU A 201 6.69 3.81 14.43
C LEU A 201 7.70 4.93 14.71
N LYS A 202 8.43 5.39 13.68
CA LYS A 202 9.36 6.53 13.75
C LYS A 202 8.70 7.86 13.42
N TYR A 203 7.44 7.86 12.98
CA TYR A 203 6.73 9.07 12.62
C TYR A 203 6.44 9.93 13.85
N ASP A 204 7.03 11.12 13.89
CA ASP A 204 6.72 12.12 14.91
C ASP A 204 5.35 12.74 14.58
N GLN A 205 4.42 12.72 15.54
CA GLN A 205 3.08 13.31 15.40
C GLN A 205 3.08 14.84 15.31
N SER A 206 4.24 15.49 15.44
CA SER A 206 4.46 16.91 15.15
C SER A 206 5.05 17.19 13.76
N THR A 207 5.30 16.15 12.94
CA THR A 207 5.86 16.28 11.58
C THR A 207 4.97 17.11 10.66
N THR A 208 5.40 18.33 10.36
CA THR A 208 4.89 19.11 9.23
C THR A 208 5.43 18.56 7.91
N GLY A 209 4.74 18.79 6.80
CA GLY A 209 5.23 18.38 5.47
C GLY A 209 5.00 16.90 5.13
N SER A 210 4.08 16.22 5.82
CA SER A 210 3.61 14.88 5.44
C SER A 210 2.58 14.99 4.30
N HIS A 211 2.89 14.48 3.11
CA HIS A 211 2.07 14.70 1.91
C HIS A 211 1.61 13.41 1.22
N LEU A 212 0.42 13.48 0.61
CA LEU A 212 -0.07 12.54 -0.40
C LEU A 212 -0.46 13.31 -1.67
N VAL A 213 -0.04 12.80 -2.83
CA VAL A 213 -0.55 13.22 -4.14
C VAL A 213 -1.10 12.00 -4.88
N VAL A 214 -2.36 12.06 -5.28
CA VAL A 214 -3.04 11.11 -6.17
C VAL A 214 -3.35 11.84 -7.47
N GLY A 215 -2.98 11.24 -8.61
CA GLY A 215 -3.26 11.77 -9.95
C GLY A 215 -4.73 11.62 -10.38
N ASP A 216 -4.95 11.54 -11.68
CA ASP A 216 -6.28 11.59 -12.29
C ASP A 216 -6.83 10.21 -12.67
N CYS A 217 -8.16 10.09 -12.77
CA CYS A 217 -8.87 8.93 -13.33
C CYS A 217 -8.62 7.58 -12.62
N ASN A 218 -8.23 7.56 -11.34
CA ASN A 218 -8.05 6.33 -10.58
C ASN A 218 -9.39 5.78 -10.05
N ASP A 219 -9.54 4.45 -10.02
CA ASP A 219 -10.62 3.74 -9.33
C ASP A 219 -10.06 3.13 -8.04
N ILE A 220 -10.26 3.83 -6.92
CA ILE A 220 -9.81 3.42 -5.58
C ILE A 220 -11.00 2.77 -4.88
N ARG A 221 -10.92 1.46 -4.64
CA ARG A 221 -12.05 0.61 -4.24
C ARG A 221 -12.28 0.54 -2.74
N GLU A 222 -13.37 -0.12 -2.39
CA GLU A 222 -13.89 -0.18 -1.03
C GLU A 222 -12.87 -0.70 0.00
N GLY A 223 -12.75 0.00 1.13
CA GLY A 223 -11.79 -0.32 2.20
C GLY A 223 -10.30 -0.20 1.82
N ALA A 224 -9.94 0.34 0.65
CA ALA A 224 -8.55 0.62 0.31
C ALA A 224 -7.97 1.70 1.23
N SER A 225 -6.66 1.64 1.52
CA SER A 225 -5.98 2.58 2.41
C SER A 225 -4.71 3.14 1.78
N ILE A 226 -4.56 4.47 1.79
CA ILE A 226 -3.42 5.19 1.21
C ILE A 226 -2.90 6.18 2.26
N GLN A 227 -1.67 5.96 2.74
CA GLN A 227 -1.04 6.78 3.77
C GLN A 227 -0.25 7.94 3.16
N ARG A 228 -0.19 9.08 3.86
CA ARG A 228 0.79 10.15 3.60
C ARG A 228 2.22 9.66 3.90
N SER A 229 3.23 10.43 3.51
CA SER A 229 4.63 10.16 3.82
C SER A 229 4.96 10.19 5.32
N SER A 230 6.03 9.52 5.74
CA SER A 230 6.52 9.53 7.13
C SER A 230 7.65 10.52 7.41
N LEU A 231 8.20 11.18 6.39
CA LEU A 231 9.27 12.17 6.54
C LEU A 231 8.77 13.60 6.25
N PRO A 232 9.41 14.64 6.83
CA PRO A 232 9.13 16.03 6.48
C PRO A 232 9.40 16.30 4.99
N ASP A 233 8.52 17.06 4.36
CA ASP A 233 8.55 17.52 2.98
C ASP A 233 8.71 16.40 1.90
N THR A 234 8.46 15.14 2.26
CA THR A 234 8.36 14.03 1.28
C THR A 234 6.91 13.77 0.88
N THR A 235 6.66 12.84 -0.05
CA THR A 235 5.31 12.64 -0.62
C THR A 235 5.08 11.18 -1.00
N THR A 236 4.03 10.55 -0.47
CA THR A 236 3.46 9.34 -1.10
C THR A 236 2.81 9.76 -2.42
N ARG A 237 3.05 9.02 -3.52
CA ARG A 237 2.52 9.36 -4.85
C ARG A 237 1.81 8.17 -5.49
N LEU A 238 0.58 8.40 -5.94
CA LEU A 238 -0.15 7.51 -6.85
C LEU A 238 -0.39 8.26 -8.16
N GLY A 239 0.00 7.67 -9.29
CA GLY A 239 -0.19 8.26 -10.62
C GLY A 239 -1.64 8.25 -11.09
N ASN A 240 -1.82 8.04 -12.39
CA ASN A 240 -3.08 8.19 -13.10
C ASN A 240 -3.65 6.84 -13.55
N SER A 241 -4.98 6.76 -13.72
CA SER A 241 -5.67 5.61 -14.32
C SER A 241 -5.38 4.25 -13.65
N ASN A 242 -5.04 4.24 -12.35
CA ASN A 242 -4.81 3.02 -11.58
C ASN A 242 -6.13 2.45 -11.05
N LEU A 243 -6.25 1.12 -11.06
CA LEU A 243 -7.27 0.39 -10.33
C LEU A 243 -6.66 -0.13 -9.02
N VAL A 244 -7.08 0.46 -7.89
CA VAL A 244 -6.66 0.07 -6.54
C VAL A 244 -7.81 -0.70 -5.90
N MET A 245 -7.81 -2.02 -6.04
CA MET A 245 -8.91 -2.88 -5.59
C MET A 245 -9.06 -2.96 -4.07
N ASN A 246 -10.16 -3.56 -3.63
CA ASN A 246 -10.62 -3.50 -2.26
C ASN A 246 -9.62 -4.02 -1.23
N HIS A 247 -9.53 -3.33 -0.10
CA HIS A 247 -8.54 -3.57 0.97
C HIS A 247 -7.07 -3.57 0.52
N ALA A 248 -6.74 -3.04 -0.66
CA ALA A 248 -5.35 -2.76 -1.00
C ALA A 248 -4.79 -1.65 -0.10
N HIS A 249 -3.50 -1.76 0.22
CA HIS A 249 -2.78 -0.86 1.10
C HIS A 249 -1.58 -0.23 0.39
N VAL A 250 -1.52 1.09 0.40
CA VAL A 250 -0.40 1.91 -0.06
C VAL A 250 0.21 2.59 1.17
N GLY A 251 1.37 2.09 1.60
CA GLY A 251 2.11 2.64 2.73
C GLY A 251 2.73 4.01 2.46
N HIS A 252 3.40 4.52 3.49
CA HIS A 252 4.08 5.81 3.46
C HIS A 252 5.26 5.87 2.48
N ASP A 253 5.48 7.03 1.85
CA ASP A 253 6.59 7.29 0.93
C ASP A 253 6.64 6.33 -0.28
N VAL A 254 5.54 5.62 -0.55
CA VAL A 254 5.38 4.76 -1.71
C VAL A 254 5.20 5.63 -2.97
N THR A 255 5.80 5.22 -4.08
CA THR A 255 5.47 5.77 -5.39
C THR A 255 4.86 4.69 -6.28
N VAL A 256 3.76 5.02 -6.96
CA VAL A 256 3.08 4.16 -7.93
C VAL A 256 2.88 4.96 -9.22
N GLY A 257 3.30 4.41 -10.36
CA GLY A 257 3.12 5.02 -11.68
C GLY A 257 1.69 4.95 -12.21
N ASP A 258 1.55 4.85 -13.53
CA ASP A 258 0.27 4.97 -14.23
C ASP A 258 -0.29 3.63 -14.70
N GLY A 259 -1.62 3.52 -14.73
CA GLY A 259 -2.33 2.43 -15.40
C GLY A 259 -2.09 1.05 -14.79
N ASN A 260 -1.80 0.99 -13.48
CA ASN A 260 -1.57 -0.25 -12.75
C ASN A 260 -2.87 -0.89 -12.25
N VAL A 261 -2.81 -2.20 -11.96
CA VAL A 261 -3.85 -2.92 -11.23
C VAL A 261 -3.25 -3.44 -9.93
N LEU A 262 -3.69 -2.91 -8.80
CA LEU A 262 -3.42 -3.44 -7.46
C LEU A 262 -4.65 -4.24 -7.04
N ALA A 263 -4.58 -5.57 -7.10
CA ALA A 263 -5.74 -6.40 -6.80
C ALA A 263 -6.07 -6.49 -5.30
N SER A 264 -7.17 -7.16 -4.96
CA SER A 264 -7.73 -7.22 -3.60
C SER A 264 -6.70 -7.61 -2.55
N GLY A 265 -6.58 -6.82 -1.48
CA GLY A 265 -5.66 -7.10 -0.38
C GLY A 265 -4.17 -7.05 -0.74
N VAL A 266 -3.77 -6.34 -1.81
CA VAL A 266 -2.35 -6.07 -2.09
C VAL A 266 -1.77 -5.14 -1.01
N LEU A 267 -0.61 -5.47 -0.45
CA LEU A 267 0.03 -4.71 0.61
C LEU A 267 1.38 -4.15 0.13
N LEU A 268 1.45 -2.84 -0.11
CA LEU A 268 2.70 -2.12 -0.40
C LEU A 268 3.23 -1.51 0.90
N ALA A 269 4.34 -2.03 1.43
CA ALA A 269 4.98 -1.45 2.60
C ALA A 269 5.71 -0.12 2.26
N GLY A 270 6.16 0.60 3.29
CA GLY A 270 6.79 1.91 3.13
C GLY A 270 7.96 1.96 2.15
N HIS A 271 8.09 3.06 1.42
CA HIS A 271 9.10 3.33 0.37
C HIS A 271 9.10 2.37 -0.83
N VAL A 272 8.09 1.51 -1.03
CA VAL A 272 7.97 0.69 -2.24
C VAL A 272 7.84 1.60 -3.47
N ARG A 273 8.45 1.21 -4.59
CA ARG A 273 8.33 1.90 -5.88
C ARG A 273 7.71 0.96 -6.91
N VAL A 274 6.53 1.28 -7.41
CA VAL A 274 5.86 0.57 -8.51
C VAL A 274 5.88 1.45 -9.76
N GLY A 275 6.33 0.88 -10.88
CA GLY A 275 6.28 1.52 -12.19
C GLY A 275 4.84 1.65 -12.73
N SER A 276 4.72 1.62 -14.05
CA SER A 276 3.47 1.75 -14.79
C SER A 276 3.07 0.45 -15.47
N ARG A 277 1.76 0.29 -15.74
CA ARG A 277 1.17 -0.89 -16.41
C ARG A 277 1.44 -2.24 -15.73
N CYS A 278 1.81 -2.23 -14.45
CA CYS A 278 1.99 -3.42 -13.62
C CYS A 278 0.64 -4.03 -13.24
N VAL A 279 0.64 -5.37 -13.07
CA VAL A 279 -0.53 -6.11 -12.56
C VAL A 279 -0.10 -6.91 -11.34
N ILE A 280 -0.56 -6.47 -10.17
CA ILE A 280 -0.21 -7.05 -8.87
C ILE A 280 -1.42 -7.85 -8.38
N GLY A 281 -1.29 -9.17 -8.38
CA GLY A 281 -2.38 -10.10 -8.04
C GLY A 281 -2.80 -10.05 -6.57
N GLY A 282 -4.01 -10.54 -6.27
CA GLY A 282 -4.62 -10.38 -4.95
C GLY A 282 -3.80 -11.03 -3.83
N GLY A 283 -3.75 -10.38 -2.67
CA GLY A 283 -2.99 -10.84 -1.51
C GLY A 283 -1.46 -10.87 -1.69
N VAL A 284 -0.91 -10.19 -2.70
CA VAL A 284 0.54 -9.96 -2.80
C VAL A 284 0.97 -8.96 -1.73
N ALA A 285 2.05 -9.28 -1.02
CA ALA A 285 2.69 -8.34 -0.09
C ALA A 285 4.10 -8.02 -0.57
N ILE A 286 4.46 -6.74 -0.50
CA ILE A 286 5.74 -6.20 -0.97
C ILE A 286 6.45 -5.52 0.19
N ALA A 287 7.65 -6.00 0.51
CA ALA A 287 8.47 -5.50 1.60
C ALA A 287 8.97 -4.08 1.33
N GLN A 288 9.34 -3.38 2.40
CA GLN A 288 9.76 -1.98 2.33
C GLN A 288 10.91 -1.77 1.33
N ARG A 289 10.90 -0.63 0.64
CA ARG A 289 11.94 -0.19 -0.32
C ARG A 289 12.09 -1.03 -1.60
N CYS A 290 11.32 -2.10 -1.78
CA CYS A 290 11.36 -2.91 -3.00
C CYS A 290 10.85 -2.13 -4.22
N VAL A 291 11.39 -2.45 -5.38
CA VAL A 291 11.05 -1.86 -6.68
C VAL A 291 10.36 -2.90 -7.57
N VAL A 292 9.25 -2.50 -8.20
CA VAL A 292 8.52 -3.29 -9.20
C VAL A 292 8.51 -2.48 -10.50
N GLY A 293 9.38 -2.83 -11.44
CA GLY A 293 9.51 -2.11 -12.72
C GLY A 293 8.29 -2.25 -13.63
N ASP A 294 8.18 -1.35 -14.61
CA ASP A 294 7.04 -1.23 -15.54
C ASP A 294 6.65 -2.56 -16.20
N TYR A 295 5.36 -2.76 -16.46
CA TYR A 295 4.79 -3.98 -17.07
C TYR A 295 5.06 -5.29 -16.30
N ALA A 296 5.53 -5.24 -15.05
CA ALA A 296 5.71 -6.42 -14.24
C ALA A 296 4.36 -7.06 -13.86
N PHE A 297 4.35 -8.39 -13.71
CA PHE A 297 3.20 -9.14 -13.19
C PHE A 297 3.59 -9.93 -11.95
N LEU A 298 2.85 -9.73 -10.87
CA LEU A 298 3.02 -10.46 -9.62
C LEU A 298 1.82 -11.39 -9.43
N ALA A 299 2.05 -12.70 -9.38
CA ALA A 299 0.96 -13.66 -9.17
C ALA A 299 0.36 -13.50 -7.76
N GLY A 300 -0.95 -13.72 -7.62
CA GLY A 300 -1.65 -13.60 -6.32
C GLY A 300 -1.00 -14.43 -5.20
N GLY A 301 -1.01 -13.90 -3.98
CA GLY A 301 -0.41 -14.52 -2.79
C GLY A 301 1.12 -14.55 -2.77
N SER A 302 1.81 -13.79 -3.62
CA SER A 302 3.29 -13.76 -3.63
C SER A 302 3.86 -12.82 -2.57
N MET A 303 5.00 -13.18 -2.00
CA MET A 303 5.73 -12.39 -1.01
C MET A 303 7.01 -11.82 -1.64
N VAL A 304 7.00 -10.52 -1.94
CA VAL A 304 8.10 -9.83 -2.63
C VAL A 304 9.00 -9.15 -1.60
N GLU A 305 10.18 -9.72 -1.36
CA GLU A 305 11.24 -9.11 -0.52
C GLU A 305 12.36 -8.48 -1.34
N ARG A 306 12.15 -8.38 -2.66
CA ARG A 306 13.20 -8.38 -3.67
C ARG A 306 12.76 -7.61 -4.90
N ASP A 307 13.67 -6.86 -5.48
CA ASP A 307 13.36 -6.05 -6.66
C ASP A 307 12.95 -6.94 -7.84
N VAL A 308 11.90 -6.50 -8.53
CA VAL A 308 11.29 -7.16 -9.68
C VAL A 308 11.54 -6.30 -10.91
N PRO A 309 12.42 -6.73 -11.83
CA PRO A 309 12.71 -6.00 -13.07
C PRO A 309 11.46 -5.71 -13.90
N PRO A 310 11.49 -4.66 -14.74
CA PRO A 310 10.38 -4.38 -15.65
C PRO A 310 10.12 -5.56 -16.58
N CYS A 311 8.88 -5.67 -17.04
CA CYS A 311 8.44 -6.61 -18.07
C CYS A 311 8.60 -8.10 -17.72
N VAL A 312 8.75 -8.47 -16.44
CA VAL A 312 8.82 -9.89 -16.00
C VAL A 312 7.59 -10.33 -15.23
N LYS A 313 7.41 -11.64 -15.13
CA LYS A 313 6.48 -12.29 -14.20
C LYS A 313 7.25 -12.75 -12.97
N ALA A 314 6.73 -12.52 -11.77
CA ALA A 314 7.24 -13.12 -10.54
C ALA A 314 6.12 -13.80 -9.74
N MET A 315 6.46 -14.86 -9.01
CA MET A 315 5.49 -15.57 -8.16
C MET A 315 6.13 -16.31 -6.99
N GLY A 316 5.35 -16.51 -5.92
CA GLY A 316 5.66 -17.41 -4.80
C GLY A 316 6.05 -16.71 -3.50
N ASP A 317 6.34 -17.51 -2.49
CA ASP A 317 6.79 -17.09 -1.16
C ASP A 317 8.15 -17.76 -0.85
N ARG A 318 9.30 -17.08 -1.00
CA ARG A 318 9.51 -15.73 -1.55
C ARG A 318 9.42 -15.68 -3.07
N ALA A 319 9.06 -14.52 -3.61
CA ALA A 319 8.80 -14.33 -5.03
C ALA A 319 10.06 -14.54 -5.89
N VAL A 320 9.90 -15.27 -6.99
CA VAL A 320 10.95 -15.63 -7.96
C VAL A 320 10.50 -15.31 -9.38
N THR A 321 11.40 -14.84 -10.25
CA THR A 321 11.08 -14.53 -11.64
C THR A 321 10.80 -15.81 -12.46
N ARG A 322 9.84 -15.70 -13.38
CA ARG A 322 9.31 -16.79 -14.21
C ARG A 322 9.28 -16.41 -15.70
N GLY A 323 10.23 -15.59 -16.13
CA GLY A 323 10.35 -15.11 -17.51
C GLY A 323 9.57 -13.83 -17.81
N VAL A 324 9.69 -13.39 -19.06
CA VAL A 324 9.07 -12.16 -19.60
C VAL A 324 7.54 -12.23 -19.55
N ASN A 325 6.91 -11.09 -19.27
CA ASN A 325 5.47 -10.87 -19.22
C ASN A 325 4.88 -10.61 -20.63
N ASP A 326 5.09 -11.55 -21.55
CA ASP A 326 4.75 -11.39 -22.98
C ASP A 326 3.27 -11.03 -23.22
N ILE A 327 2.37 -11.54 -22.36
CA ILE A 327 0.92 -11.30 -22.44
C ILE A 327 0.58 -9.84 -22.18
N GLN A 328 1.15 -9.22 -21.14
CA GLN A 328 0.89 -7.81 -20.83
C GLN A 328 1.49 -6.90 -21.91
N LEU A 329 2.72 -7.19 -22.36
CA LEU A 329 3.36 -6.44 -23.44
C LEU A 329 2.53 -6.48 -24.73
N MET A 330 2.01 -7.66 -25.10
CA MET A 330 1.10 -7.81 -26.23
C MET A 330 -0.21 -7.02 -26.04
N ARG A 331 -0.80 -7.03 -24.84
CA ARG A 331 -2.00 -6.22 -24.50
C ARG A 331 -1.73 -4.71 -24.50
N CYS A 332 -0.50 -4.29 -24.28
CA CYS A 332 -0.08 -2.89 -24.36
C CYS A 332 0.38 -2.48 -25.77
N GLY A 333 0.25 -3.35 -26.79
CA GLY A 333 0.60 -3.03 -28.17
C GLY A 333 2.11 -3.04 -28.48
N VAL A 334 2.94 -3.57 -27.59
CA VAL A 334 4.40 -3.67 -27.79
C VAL A 334 4.70 -4.61 -28.96
N SER A 335 5.53 -4.16 -29.90
CA SER A 335 5.84 -4.89 -31.14
C SER A 335 6.47 -6.28 -30.91
N ASP A 336 6.23 -7.21 -31.84
CA ASP A 336 6.76 -8.58 -31.77
C ASP A 336 8.29 -8.62 -31.73
N ASP A 337 8.95 -7.72 -32.47
CA ASP A 337 10.40 -7.55 -32.51
C ASP A 337 10.96 -7.03 -31.18
N GLU A 338 10.28 -6.06 -30.55
CA GLU A 338 10.69 -5.56 -29.24
C GLU A 338 10.49 -6.61 -28.13
N ARG A 339 9.36 -7.34 -28.15
CA ARG A 339 9.18 -8.49 -27.26
C ARG A 339 10.25 -9.57 -27.53
N ALA A 340 10.68 -9.77 -28.78
CA ALA A 340 11.75 -10.70 -29.13
C ALA A 340 13.13 -10.24 -28.62
N ALA A 341 13.45 -8.96 -28.74
CA ALA A 341 14.66 -8.34 -28.21
C ALA A 341 14.71 -8.45 -26.68
N LEU A 342 13.62 -8.14 -25.98
CA LEU A 342 13.53 -8.31 -24.53
C LEU A 342 13.70 -9.79 -24.11
N ARG A 343 13.08 -10.74 -24.82
CA ARG A 343 13.30 -12.19 -24.57
C ARG A 343 14.77 -12.60 -24.80
N LYS A 344 15.50 -11.94 -25.71
CA LYS A 344 16.94 -12.15 -25.95
C LYS A 344 17.78 -11.58 -24.79
N ALA A 345 17.50 -10.34 -24.36
CA ALA A 345 18.13 -9.72 -23.20
C ALA A 345 17.92 -10.54 -21.92
N TYR A 346 16.68 -10.96 -21.64
CA TYR A 346 16.35 -11.84 -20.52
C TYR A 346 17.19 -13.14 -20.57
N ARG A 347 17.20 -13.85 -21.70
CA ARG A 347 17.99 -15.10 -21.79
C ARG A 347 19.49 -14.88 -21.57
N ALA A 348 20.04 -13.75 -21.99
CA ALA A 348 21.45 -13.42 -21.80
C ALA A 348 21.82 -13.22 -20.32
N LEU A 349 20.89 -12.77 -19.46
CA LEU A 349 21.15 -12.58 -18.03
C LEU A 349 21.07 -13.87 -17.20
N TRP A 350 20.08 -14.75 -17.43
CA TRP A 350 19.85 -15.93 -16.57
C TRP A 350 20.38 -17.26 -17.12
N PHE A 351 20.77 -17.33 -18.41
CA PHE A 351 21.20 -18.59 -19.02
C PHE A 351 22.56 -18.56 -19.74
N ALA A 352 23.20 -17.39 -19.92
CA ALA A 352 24.57 -17.33 -20.40
C ALA A 352 25.55 -17.33 -19.21
N GLY A 353 26.46 -18.31 -19.15
CA GLY A 353 27.59 -18.29 -18.19
C GLY A 353 27.47 -19.13 -16.91
N GLY A 354 26.51 -20.05 -16.80
CA GLY A 354 26.53 -21.13 -15.79
C GLY A 354 26.23 -20.78 -14.32
N GLU A 355 26.44 -19.55 -13.87
CA GLU A 355 26.30 -19.15 -12.45
C GLU A 355 24.98 -18.44 -12.08
N GLY A 356 24.07 -18.29 -13.06
CA GLY A 356 22.74 -17.72 -12.86
C GLY A 356 22.74 -16.32 -12.25
N SER A 357 21.80 -16.06 -11.33
CA SER A 357 21.49 -14.72 -10.80
C SER A 357 22.64 -13.99 -10.08
N ARG A 358 23.81 -14.60 -9.87
CA ARG A 358 24.92 -13.97 -9.14
C ARG A 358 25.65 -12.90 -9.92
N ASN A 359 25.71 -13.02 -11.25
CA ASN A 359 26.49 -12.12 -12.12
C ASN A 359 25.59 -11.30 -13.05
N ALA A 360 24.27 -11.25 -12.79
CA ALA A 360 23.30 -10.60 -13.69
C ALA A 360 23.51 -9.09 -13.80
N GLY A 361 23.81 -8.37 -12.71
CA GLY A 361 24.11 -6.93 -12.75
C GLY A 361 25.38 -6.59 -13.54
N GLU A 362 26.45 -7.39 -13.39
CA GLU A 362 27.67 -7.24 -14.20
C GLU A 362 27.40 -7.57 -15.69
N THR A 363 26.70 -8.66 -15.96
CA THR A 363 26.28 -9.03 -17.32
C THR A 363 25.42 -7.94 -17.96
N ALA A 364 24.51 -7.33 -17.19
CA ALA A 364 23.69 -6.22 -17.65
C ALA A 364 24.56 -4.99 -17.97
N ARG A 365 25.42 -4.54 -17.06
CA ARG A 365 26.38 -3.44 -17.30
C ARG A 365 27.22 -3.67 -18.57
N ARG A 366 27.68 -4.91 -18.81
CA ARG A 366 28.43 -5.27 -20.02
C ARG A 366 27.56 -5.25 -21.28
N LEU A 367 26.33 -5.77 -21.24
CA LEU A 367 25.42 -5.73 -22.40
C LEU A 367 24.96 -4.29 -22.74
N VAL A 368 24.88 -3.43 -21.72
CA VAL A 368 24.63 -1.98 -21.83
C VAL A 368 25.83 -1.27 -22.48
N SER A 369 27.06 -1.50 -22.00
CA SER A 369 28.26 -0.85 -22.55
C SER A 369 28.64 -1.34 -23.96
N GLU A 370 28.35 -2.59 -24.29
CA GLU A 370 28.48 -3.15 -25.64
C GLU A 370 27.42 -2.63 -26.63
N SER A 371 26.48 -1.77 -26.20
CA SER A 371 25.38 -1.19 -27.00
C SER A 371 24.58 -2.23 -27.80
N LYS A 372 24.42 -3.45 -27.26
CA LYS A 372 23.79 -4.59 -27.95
C LYS A 372 22.28 -4.46 -28.15
N PHE A 373 21.66 -3.50 -27.47
CA PHE A 373 20.25 -3.15 -27.56
C PHE A 373 20.17 -1.62 -27.62
N ALA A 374 19.37 -1.10 -28.57
CA ALA A 374 19.26 0.33 -28.83
C ALA A 374 18.62 1.07 -27.63
N GLU A 375 19.02 2.33 -27.44
CA GLU A 375 18.42 3.21 -26.44
C GLU A 375 16.93 3.45 -26.71
N GLY A 376 16.16 3.69 -25.65
CA GLY A 376 14.69 3.82 -25.71
C GLY A 376 13.91 2.52 -25.91
N THR A 377 14.57 1.37 -26.09
CA THR A 377 13.88 0.06 -26.19
C THR A 377 13.63 -0.57 -24.81
N LEU A 378 12.54 -1.32 -24.66
CA LEU A 378 12.24 -2.07 -23.42
C LEU A 378 13.37 -3.03 -23.04
N ALA A 379 14.08 -3.61 -24.02
CA ALA A 379 15.23 -4.46 -23.78
C ALA A 379 16.41 -3.71 -23.14
N ARG A 380 16.57 -2.42 -23.44
CA ARG A 380 17.59 -1.55 -22.86
C ARG A 380 17.22 -1.12 -21.45
N SER A 381 16.02 -0.56 -21.23
CA SER A 381 15.54 -0.15 -19.90
C SER A 381 15.53 -1.31 -18.89
N PHE A 382 15.23 -2.52 -19.38
CA PHE A 382 15.35 -3.76 -18.61
C PHE A 382 16.77 -4.07 -18.15
N LEU A 383 17.77 -3.88 -19.02
CA LEU A 383 19.17 -4.09 -18.67
C LEU A 383 19.70 -2.98 -17.76
N GLU A 384 19.30 -1.72 -17.98
CA GLU A 384 19.66 -0.58 -17.13
C GLU A 384 19.15 -0.78 -15.70
N PHE A 385 17.88 -1.15 -15.52
CA PHE A 385 17.32 -1.52 -14.21
C PHE A 385 18.15 -2.60 -13.49
N VAL A 386 18.56 -3.65 -14.21
CA VAL A 386 19.37 -4.74 -13.63
C VAL A 386 20.82 -4.32 -13.38
N ALA A 387 21.35 -3.36 -14.14
CA ALA A 387 22.68 -2.80 -14.00
C ALA A 387 22.81 -1.86 -12.78
N GLU A 388 21.75 -1.13 -12.46
CA GLU A 388 21.64 -0.17 -11.34
C GLU A 388 21.20 -0.80 -10.00
N ALA A 389 20.74 -2.05 -10.01
CA ALA A 389 20.36 -2.78 -8.79
C ALA A 389 21.60 -3.12 -7.93
N ASP A 390 22.03 -2.16 -7.11
CA ASP A 390 23.31 -2.13 -6.38
C ASP A 390 23.56 -3.26 -5.38
N ASN A 391 22.55 -4.06 -5.04
CA ASN A 391 22.70 -5.34 -4.35
C ASN A 391 21.68 -6.34 -4.88
N MET A 392 22.12 -7.50 -5.38
CA MET A 392 21.23 -8.48 -6.02
C MET A 392 20.37 -9.32 -5.05
N GLU A 393 19.51 -8.60 -4.34
CA GLU A 393 18.20 -9.06 -3.87
C GLU A 393 17.18 -9.01 -5.04
N LEU A 394 17.54 -9.47 -6.25
CA LEU A 394 16.56 -9.67 -7.33
C LEU A 394 15.77 -10.97 -7.10
N ALA A 395 14.51 -10.99 -7.54
CA ALA A 395 13.69 -12.20 -7.58
C ALA A 395 14.33 -13.24 -8.54
N LYS A 396 14.99 -14.27 -7.98
CA LYS A 396 15.79 -15.27 -8.72
C LYS A 396 14.98 -15.95 -9.83
N ALA A 397 15.57 -16.21 -10.99
CA ALA A 397 14.90 -17.02 -12.01
C ALA A 397 14.95 -18.52 -11.66
N VAL A 398 13.86 -19.24 -11.95
CA VAL A 398 13.83 -20.71 -11.85
C VAL A 398 14.20 -21.33 -13.20
N PRO A 399 15.20 -22.23 -13.28
CA PRO A 399 15.54 -22.95 -14.52
C PRO A 399 14.34 -23.76 -15.05
N ARG A 400 14.20 -23.81 -16.39
CA ARG A 400 13.08 -24.46 -17.08
C ARG A 400 12.82 -25.91 -16.63
N GLU A 401 13.89 -26.64 -16.30
CA GLU A 401 13.85 -28.05 -15.85
C GLU A 401 13.02 -28.27 -14.57
N ARG A 402 12.85 -27.26 -13.71
CA ARG A 402 12.01 -27.36 -12.49
C ARG A 402 10.57 -26.86 -12.64
N VAL A 403 10.17 -26.42 -13.84
CA VAL A 403 8.82 -25.86 -14.06
C VAL A 403 7.78 -26.96 -14.33
N GLY A 404 8.20 -28.12 -14.84
CA GLY A 404 7.32 -29.25 -15.20
C GLY A 404 6.63 -29.99 -14.06
N ALA A 405 6.80 -29.57 -12.79
CA ALA A 405 6.19 -30.19 -11.62
C ALA A 405 5.18 -29.30 -10.87
N VAL A 406 5.04 -28.02 -11.26
CA VAL A 406 4.22 -27.03 -10.52
C VAL A 406 3.13 -26.37 -11.39
N CYS A 407 3.26 -26.42 -12.72
CA CYS A 407 2.29 -25.80 -13.64
C CYS A 407 1.49 -26.80 -14.50
N SER A 408 1.89 -28.08 -14.53
CA SER A 408 1.12 -29.17 -15.14
C SER A 408 0.15 -29.77 -14.12
N GLY A 409 -0.98 -29.09 -13.95
CA GLY A 409 -2.18 -29.73 -13.40
C GLY A 409 -2.73 -30.75 -14.40
N ASP A 410 -2.02 -31.87 -14.59
CA ASP A 410 -2.38 -32.92 -15.54
C ASP A 410 -3.55 -33.77 -14.99
N VAL A 411 -4.75 -33.18 -15.08
CA VAL A 411 -6.03 -33.79 -14.68
C VAL A 411 -6.33 -35.08 -15.47
N ARG A 412 -5.57 -35.39 -16.53
CA ARG A 412 -5.70 -36.63 -17.32
C ARG A 412 -5.15 -37.89 -16.64
N ALA A 413 -4.26 -37.80 -15.65
CA ALA A 413 -3.57 -38.98 -15.10
C ALA A 413 -4.31 -39.74 -13.98
N ARG A 414 -5.50 -39.29 -13.52
CA ARG A 414 -6.25 -39.92 -12.40
C ARG A 414 -7.57 -40.61 -12.79
N ARG A 415 -7.78 -40.94 -14.08
CA ARG A 415 -9.02 -41.57 -14.57
C ARG A 415 -8.91 -43.00 -15.11
N SER A 416 -7.75 -43.65 -14.97
CA SER A 416 -7.48 -44.99 -15.53
C SER A 416 -6.98 -46.03 -14.51
N GLY A 417 -7.29 -45.87 -13.22
CA GLY A 417 -6.73 -46.69 -12.13
C GLY A 417 -7.74 -47.28 -11.15
N ALA A 418 -9.05 -47.26 -11.45
CA ALA A 418 -10.11 -47.72 -10.55
C ALA A 418 -11.14 -48.59 -11.31
N ALA A 419 -10.65 -49.66 -11.94
CA ALA A 419 -11.46 -50.69 -12.61
C ALA A 419 -10.67 -52.00 -12.82
N ALA A 420 -10.11 -52.57 -11.75
CA ALA A 420 -9.63 -53.95 -11.68
C ALA A 420 -9.44 -54.37 -10.21
N SER A 421 -9.76 -55.63 -9.90
CA SER A 421 -9.83 -56.28 -8.57
C SER A 421 -10.83 -55.69 -7.58
#